data_AF-A0A183ILC6-F1
#
_entry.id   AF-A0A183ILC6-F1
#
_cell.length_a   1.000
_cell.length_b   1.000
_cell.length_c   1.000
_cell.angle_alpha   90.00
_cell.angle_beta   90.00
_cell.angle_gamma   90.00
#
_symmetry.space_group_name_H-M   'P 1'
#
loop_
_entity.id
_entity.type
_entity.pdbx_description
1 polymer ?
#
loop_
_entity_poly.entity_id
_entity_poly.type
_entity_poly.pdbx_seq_one_letter_code
_entity_poly.pdbx_strand_id
1 'polypeptide(L)'
;MSQFPTEVASKLPPWLLRDMTVKWIRVIDNSYIELLGHRAPVISLAVDPQKRYIATASCDGYVRIYSSSTQQCISSLSITVKGNELS
;
A
#
# COMPACT_ATOMS: atom_id res chain seq x y z
N MET A 1 6.37 13.72 14.54
CA MET A 1 6.06 12.51 13.75
C MET A 1 7.14 11.48 14.05
N SER A 2 6.85 10.53 14.95
CA SER A 2 7.83 9.50 15.34
C SER A 2 7.94 8.47 14.21
N GLN A 3 9.09 8.40 13.57
CA GLN A 3 9.46 7.25 12.76
C GLN A 3 9.48 6.03 13.68
N PHE A 4 8.65 5.02 13.39
CA PHE A 4 8.78 3.73 14.06
C PHE A 4 10.12 3.12 13.65
N PRO A 5 11.01 2.74 14.59
CA PRO A 5 12.30 2.18 14.25
C PRO A 5 12.12 0.86 13.49
N THR A 6 12.67 0.78 12.28
CA THR A 6 12.58 -0.39 11.39
C THR A 6 13.08 -1.68 12.05
N GLU A 7 13.96 -1.56 13.05
CA GLU A 7 14.51 -2.66 13.83
C GLU A 7 13.50 -3.31 14.80
N VAL A 8 12.46 -2.58 15.22
CA VAL A 8 11.40 -3.13 16.08
C VAL A 8 10.44 -3.99 15.27
N ALA A 9 10.19 -3.61 14.01
CA ALA A 9 9.27 -4.31 13.11
C ALA A 9 9.68 -5.76 12.82
N SER A 10 10.98 -6.09 12.79
CA SER A 10 11.46 -7.45 12.50
C SER A 10 11.32 -8.43 13.67
N LYS A 11 11.02 -7.94 14.89
CA LYS A 11 10.86 -8.75 16.11
C LYS A 11 9.40 -8.99 16.48
N LEU A 12 8.47 -8.35 15.79
CA LEU A 12 7.05 -8.52 16.05
C LEU A 12 6.56 -9.79 15.37
N PRO A 13 5.67 -10.56 16.03
CA PRO A 13 5.10 -11.73 15.38
C PRO A 13 4.26 -11.30 14.16
N PRO A 14 4.13 -12.14 13.13
CA PRO A 14 3.47 -11.78 11.86
C PRO A 14 2.05 -11.21 12.00
N TRP A 15 1.35 -11.52 13.09
CA TRP A 15 0.02 -10.98 13.41
C TRP A 15 0.04 -9.55 13.98
N LEU A 16 1.16 -9.09 14.55
CA LEU A 16 1.31 -7.75 15.11
C LEU A 16 1.80 -6.73 14.06
N LEU A 17 2.27 -7.20 12.89
CA LEU A 17 2.62 -6.38 11.71
C LEU A 17 1.43 -6.16 10.75
N ARG A 18 0.23 -6.60 11.13
CA ARG A 18 -0.86 -6.85 10.19
C ARG A 18 -1.87 -5.71 10.13
N ASP A 19 -1.47 -4.59 9.53
CA ASP A 19 -2.40 -3.64 8.89
C ASP A 19 -1.77 -2.83 7.74
N MET A 20 -0.65 -3.30 7.15
CA MET A 20 -0.08 -2.70 5.93
C MET A 20 -0.85 -3.06 4.65
N THR A 21 -2.09 -3.54 4.79
CA THR A 21 -2.91 -4.06 3.69
C THR A 21 -4.06 -3.10 3.41
N VAL A 22 -4.41 -2.98 2.13
CA VAL A 22 -5.64 -2.30 1.73
C VAL A 22 -6.70 -3.35 1.45
N LYS A 23 -7.89 -3.18 2.01
CA LYS A 23 -9.03 -4.06 1.74
C LYS A 23 -10.03 -3.34 0.84
N TRP A 24 -10.43 -4.02 -0.22
CA TRP A 24 -11.51 -3.56 -1.06
C TRP A 24 -12.77 -4.36 -0.72
N ILE A 25 -13.75 -3.68 -0.11
CA ILE A 25 -14.93 -4.31 0.47
C ILE A 25 -16.13 -4.08 -0.44
N ARG A 26 -16.83 -5.16 -0.77
CA ARG A 26 -18.17 -5.10 -1.37
C ARG A 26 -19.20 -5.02 -0.25
N VAL A 27 -19.89 -3.88 -0.20
CA VAL A 27 -20.83 -3.56 0.90
C VAL A 27 -22.02 -4.53 0.97
N ILE A 28 -22.45 -5.08 -0.17
CA ILE A 28 -23.68 -5.87 -0.28
C ILE A 28 -23.57 -7.21 0.46
N ASP A 29 -22.41 -7.86 0.39
CA ASP A 29 -22.17 -9.20 0.93
C ASP A 29 -21.02 -9.22 1.96
N ASN A 30 -20.45 -8.06 2.28
CA ASN A 30 -19.27 -7.91 3.13
C ASN A 30 -18.06 -8.74 2.67
N SER A 31 -18.04 -9.15 1.40
CA SER A 31 -16.88 -9.80 0.81
C SER A 31 -15.78 -8.77 0.58
N TYR A 32 -14.53 -9.21 0.68
CA TYR A 32 -13.39 -8.34 0.41
C TYR A 32 -12.24 -9.08 -0.23
N ILE A 33 -11.38 -8.28 -0.87
CA ILE A 33 -10.09 -8.72 -1.39
C ILE A 33 -8.99 -7.93 -0.70
N GLU A 34 -7.84 -8.55 -0.51
CA GLU A 34 -6.65 -7.89 0.03
C GLU A 34 -5.75 -7.43 -1.12
N LEU A 35 -5.51 -6.12 -1.17
CA LEU A 35 -4.53 -5.51 -2.07
C LEU A 35 -3.18 -5.57 -1.36
N LEU A 36 -2.42 -6.62 -1.66
CA LEU A 36 -1.12 -6.88 -1.07
C LEU A 36 -0.02 -6.09 -1.80
N GLY A 37 1.13 -5.92 -1.12
CA GLY A 37 2.35 -5.39 -1.73
C GLY A 37 3.05 -4.32 -0.91
N HIS A 38 2.31 -3.54 -0.12
CA HIS A 38 2.90 -2.54 0.77
C HIS A 38 3.66 -3.19 1.93
N ARG A 39 4.83 -2.62 2.23
CA ARG A 39 5.72 -3.11 3.30
C ARG A 39 5.74 -2.20 4.54
N ALA A 40 4.96 -1.13 4.51
CA ALA A 40 4.83 -0.15 5.57
C ALA A 40 3.42 0.48 5.51
N PRO A 41 3.02 1.30 6.50
CA PRO A 41 1.67 1.83 6.58
C PRO A 41 1.24 2.53 5.31
N VAL A 42 0.01 2.23 4.87
CA VAL A 42 -0.64 2.95 3.77
C VAL A 42 -1.17 4.26 4.33
N ILE A 43 -0.75 5.36 3.73
CA ILE A 43 -1.03 6.72 4.21
C ILE A 43 -2.04 7.46 3.35
N SER A 44 -2.34 6.96 2.15
CA SER A 44 -3.32 7.57 1.25
C SER A 44 -3.92 6.54 0.29
N LEU A 45 -5.16 6.79 -0.11
CA LEU A 45 -5.92 5.98 -1.05
C LEU A 45 -6.76 6.87 -1.97
N ALA A 46 -6.77 6.57 -3.26
CA ALA A 46 -7.62 7.23 -4.25
C ALA A 46 -8.24 6.19 -5.20
N VAL A 47 -9.47 6.46 -5.64
CA VAL A 47 -10.21 5.57 -6.55
C VAL A 47 -10.54 6.35 -7.82
N ASP A 48 -10.34 5.73 -8.97
CA ASP A 48 -10.81 6.26 -10.26
C ASP A 48 -12.33 6.48 -10.21
N PRO A 49 -12.87 7.64 -10.63
CA PRO A 49 -14.31 7.85 -10.75
C PRO A 49 -15.03 6.79 -11.59
N GLN A 50 -14.34 6.21 -12.59
CA GLN A 50 -14.86 5.10 -13.39
C GLN A 50 -14.69 3.72 -12.73
N LYS A 51 -14.12 3.68 -11.51
CA LYS A 51 -13.87 2.48 -10.71
C LYS A 51 -13.00 1.44 -11.40
N ARG A 52 -12.12 1.85 -12.30
CA ARG A 52 -11.20 0.93 -13.00
C ARG A 52 -9.92 0.71 -12.22
N TYR A 53 -9.47 1.72 -11.47
CA TYR A 53 -8.20 1.71 -10.77
C TYR A 53 -8.31 2.20 -9.34
N ILE A 54 -7.41 1.68 -8.51
CA ILE A 54 -7.20 2.11 -7.13
C ILE A 54 -5.73 2.47 -6.99
N ALA A 55 -5.44 3.65 -6.48
CA ALA A 55 -4.10 4.09 -6.16
C ALA A 55 -3.90 4.10 -4.64
N THR A 56 -2.80 3.55 -4.17
CA THR A 56 -2.45 3.50 -2.75
C THR A 56 -1.03 4.00 -2.56
N ALA A 57 -0.81 4.88 -1.59
CA ALA A 57 0.51 5.42 -1.26
C ALA A 57 0.92 4.97 0.15
N SER A 58 2.19 4.63 0.34
CA SER A 58 2.69 4.11 1.61
C SER A 58 4.02 4.75 2.01
N CYS A 59 4.30 4.67 3.31
CA CYS A 59 5.61 4.98 3.88
C CYS A 59 6.74 4.07 3.37
N ASP A 60 6.44 3.02 2.59
CA ASP A 60 7.46 2.17 1.96
C ASP A 60 8.16 2.83 0.77
N GLY A 61 7.75 4.06 0.41
CA GLY A 61 8.32 4.82 -0.70
C GLY A 61 7.73 4.46 -2.06
N TYR A 62 6.58 3.77 -2.08
CA TYR A 62 5.89 3.41 -3.30
C TYR A 62 4.42 3.87 -3.32
N VAL A 63 3.98 4.19 -4.53
CA VAL A 63 2.57 4.24 -4.91
C VAL A 63 2.27 2.99 -5.73
N ARG A 64 1.24 2.24 -5.36
CA ARG A 64 0.78 1.08 -6.12
C ARG A 64 -0.56 1.36 -6.77
N ILE A 65 -0.71 0.88 -8.00
CA ILE A 65 -1.94 0.98 -8.77
C ILE A 65 -2.49 -0.43 -8.94
N TYR A 66 -3.75 -0.61 -8.58
CA TYR A 66 -4.46 -1.87 -8.69
C TYR A 66 -5.59 -1.75 -9.72
N SER A 67 -5.76 -2.78 -10.53
CA SER A 67 -6.93 -2.92 -11.39
C SER A 67 -8.11 -3.43 -10.59
N SER A 68 -9.26 -2.76 -10.69
CA SER A 68 -10.49 -3.21 -10.01
C SER A 68 -11.09 -4.46 -10.64
N SER A 69 -10.83 -4.73 -11.93
CA SER A 69 -11.38 -5.90 -12.63
C SER A 69 -10.59 -7.16 -12.36
N THR A 70 -9.26 -7.07 -12.40
CA THR A 70 -8.37 -8.22 -12.20
C THR A 70 -7.88 -8.34 -10.76
N GLN A 71 -8.08 -7.31 -9.94
CA GLN A 71 -7.69 -7.28 -8.52
C GLN A 71 -6.18 -7.41 -8.30
N GLN A 72 -5.39 -7.14 -9.35
CA GLN A 72 -3.94 -7.25 -9.34
C GLN A 72 -3.29 -5.88 -9.30
N CYS A 73 -2.12 -5.81 -8.66
CA CYS A 73 -1.22 -4.67 -8.77
C CYS A 73 -0.70 -4.59 -10.20
N ILE A 74 -1.10 -3.56 -10.94
CA ILE A 74 -0.69 -3.34 -12.33
C ILE A 74 0.53 -2.42 -12.43
N SER A 75 0.80 -1.61 -11.40
CA SER A 75 1.95 -0.72 -11.39
C SER A 75 2.42 -0.41 -9.98
N SER A 76 3.73 -0.21 -9.83
CA SER A 76 4.37 0.21 -8.60
C SER A 76 5.35 1.32 -8.93
N LEU A 77 5.04 2.53 -8.51
CA LEU A 77 5.81 3.74 -8.78
C LEU A 77 6.60 4.12 -7.53
N SER A 78 7.91 4.30 -7.66
CA SER A 78 8.72 4.81 -6.55
C SER A 78 8.58 6.32 -6.45
N ILE A 79 8.23 6.81 -5.26
CA ILE A 79 8.18 8.25 -4.95
C ILE A 79 9.49 8.78 -4.38
N THR A 80 10.46 7.90 -4.13
CA THR A 80 11.80 8.31 -3.70
C THR A 80 12.50 8.99 -4.86
N VAL A 81 12.61 10.32 -4.80
CA VAL A 81 13.58 11.04 -5.62
C VAL A 81 14.94 10.49 -5.21
N LYS A 82 15.73 9.96 -6.16
CA LYS A 82 17.12 9.62 -5.90
C LYS A 82 17.86 10.92 -5.56
N GLY A 83 17.86 11.30 -4.29
CA GLY A 83 18.82 12.24 -3.76
C GLY A 83 20.17 11.55 -3.75
N ASN A 84 20.90 11.66 -4.86
CA ASN A 84 22.37 11.68 -4.96
C ASN A 84 22.80 11.55 -6.43
N GLU A 85 22.77 12.68 -7.14
CA GLU A 85 23.76 13.02 -8.19
C GLU A 85 24.49 14.31 -7.77
N LEU A 86 24.90 14.38 -6.50
CA LEU A 86 25.81 15.41 -6.00
C LEU A 86 26.91 14.73 -5.19
N SER A 87 27.93 14.24 -5.90
CA SER A 87 29.29 14.07 -5.40
C SER A 87 30.25 14.27 -6.55
#